data_AF-A0A959VDK1-F1
#
_entry.id   AF-A0A959VDK1-F1
#
_cell.length_a   1.000
_cell.length_b   1.000
_cell.length_c   1.000
_cell.angle_alpha   90.00
_cell.angle_beta   90.00
_cell.angle_gamma   90.00
#
_symmetry.space_group_name_H-M   'P 1'
#
loop_
_entity.id
_entity.type
_entity.pdbx_description
1 polymer ?
#
loop_
_entity_poly.entity_id
_entity_poly.type
_entity_poly.pdbx_seq_one_letter_code
_entity_poly.pdbx_strand_id
1 'polypeptide(L)'
;EGIHAGVMAGTILIALQSFAGVDLRSDQVKINPSMPKHWRSMSFRFEFKGAEYHLYVNGEEISIHFDAEDKERLEVEIEGEKVILENGRLHKMKR
;
A
#
# COMPACT_ATOMS: atom_id res chain seq x y z
N GLU A 1 -14.26 -14.70 28.26
CA GLU A 1 -13.98 -14.84 26.82
C GLU A 1 -12.65 -14.16 26.53
N GLY A 2 -11.78 -14.78 25.73
CA GLY A 2 -10.44 -14.27 25.45
C GLY A 2 -10.44 -13.20 24.35
N ILE A 3 -9.27 -12.61 24.09
CA ILE A 3 -9.09 -11.71 22.94
C ILE A 3 -9.09 -12.51 21.63
N HIS A 4 -9.92 -12.09 20.68
CA HIS A 4 -10.03 -12.75 19.37
C HIS A 4 -8.91 -12.28 18.42
N ALA A 5 -7.66 -12.60 18.76
CA ALA A 5 -6.47 -12.13 18.02
C ALA A 5 -6.52 -12.41 16.51
N GLY A 6 -7.04 -13.58 16.10
CA GLY A 6 -7.20 -13.92 14.70
C GLY A 6 -8.18 -13.00 13.95
N VAL A 7 -9.29 -12.64 14.59
CA VAL A 7 -10.29 -11.73 14.01
C VAL A 7 -9.71 -10.32 13.88
N MET A 8 -8.97 -9.85 14.88
CA MET A 8 -8.34 -8.53 14.83
C MET A 8 -7.28 -8.44 13.72
N ALA A 9 -6.45 -9.48 13.56
CA ALA A 9 -5.49 -9.56 12.46
C ALA A 9 -6.21 -9.59 11.10
N GLY A 10 -7.30 -10.35 10.99
CA GLY A 10 -8.15 -10.39 9.80
C GLY A 10 -8.70 -9.02 9.41
N THR A 11 -9.13 -8.20 10.37
CA THR A 11 -9.61 -6.84 10.10
C THR A 11 -8.56 -5.96 9.43
N ILE A 12 -7.30 -6.00 9.91
CA ILE A 12 -6.20 -5.24 9.31
C ILE A 12 -5.87 -5.77 7.91
N LEU A 13 -5.86 -7.09 7.72
CA LEU A 13 -5.59 -7.70 6.43
C LEU A 13 -6.65 -7.31 5.39
N ILE A 14 -7.93 -7.31 5.77
CA ILE A 14 -9.04 -6.87 4.92
C ILE A 14 -8.85 -5.41 4.52
N ALA A 15 -8.49 -4.54 5.48
CA ALA A 15 -8.22 -3.13 5.20
C ALA A 15 -7.13 -2.95 4.13
N LEU A 16 -6.01 -3.67 4.29
CA LEU A 16 -4.84 -3.55 3.42
C LEU A 16 -5.08 -4.16 2.03
N GLN A 17 -5.62 -5.39 1.96
CA GLN A 17 -5.76 -6.12 0.71
C GLN A 17 -7.04 -5.78 -0.06
N SER A 18 -8.17 -5.62 0.63
CA SER A 18 -9.47 -5.44 -0.05
C SER A 18 -9.78 -3.99 -0.37
N PHE A 19 -9.41 -3.04 0.51
CA PHE A 19 -9.76 -1.63 0.32
C PHE A 19 -8.59 -0.78 -0.18
N ALA A 20 -7.41 -0.86 0.45
CA ALA A 20 -6.21 -0.23 -0.09
C ALA A 20 -5.67 -0.96 -1.34
N GLY A 21 -6.08 -2.21 -1.55
CA GLY A 21 -5.78 -2.95 -2.77
C GLY A 21 -4.34 -3.42 -2.88
N VAL A 22 -3.66 -3.59 -1.75
CA VAL A 22 -2.25 -4.03 -1.72
C VAL A 22 -2.17 -5.52 -2.02
N ASP A 23 -1.45 -5.88 -3.07
CA ASP A 23 -1.15 -7.25 -3.46
C ASP A 23 0.37 -7.48 -3.45
N LEU A 24 0.79 -8.42 -2.62
CA LEU A 24 2.18 -8.80 -2.37
C LEU A 24 2.51 -10.21 -2.88
N ARG A 25 1.64 -10.80 -3.70
CA ARG A 25 1.82 -12.18 -4.22
C ARG A 25 2.87 -12.26 -5.32
N SER A 26 3.13 -11.15 -6.02
CA SER A 26 4.16 -11.04 -7.06
C SER A 26 5.50 -10.57 -6.49
N ASP A 27 6.51 -10.48 -7.35
CA ASP A 27 7.82 -9.96 -6.95
C ASP A 27 7.86 -8.47 -6.65
N GLN A 28 6.86 -7.72 -7.14
CA GLN A 28 6.65 -6.30 -6.93
C GLN A 28 5.35 -6.04 -6.15
N VAL A 29 5.29 -4.91 -5.45
CA VAL A 29 4.08 -4.42 -4.80
C VAL A 29 3.10 -3.95 -5.88
N LYS A 30 1.85 -4.41 -5.79
CA LYS A 30 0.75 -3.89 -6.61
C LYS A 30 -0.30 -3.21 -5.74
N ILE A 31 -0.89 -2.13 -6.24
CA ILE A 31 -1.84 -1.29 -5.52
C ILE A 31 -3.01 -1.00 -6.45
N ASN A 32 -4.19 -1.52 -6.10
CA ASN A 32 -5.42 -1.27 -6.85
C ASN A 32 -6.58 -0.96 -5.88
N PRO A 33 -6.68 0.29 -5.37
CA PRO A 33 -7.56 0.58 -4.26
C PRO A 33 -9.04 0.55 -4.65
N SER A 34 -9.87 -0.07 -3.83
CA SER A 34 -11.32 -0.11 -3.99
C SER A 34 -12.00 0.42 -2.73
N MET A 35 -11.86 1.72 -2.51
CA MET A 35 -12.31 2.41 -1.31
C MET A 35 -13.85 2.50 -1.21
N PRO A 36 -14.46 2.19 -0.06
CA PRO A 36 -15.86 2.51 0.19
C PRO A 36 -16.12 4.01 0.06
N LYS A 37 -17.25 4.42 -0.55
CA LYS A 37 -17.57 5.83 -0.84
C LYS A 37 -17.54 6.78 0.36
N HIS A 38 -17.79 6.26 1.56
CA HIS A 38 -17.84 7.04 2.80
C HIS A 38 -16.46 7.16 3.49
N TRP A 39 -15.43 6.46 3.00
CA TRP A 39 -14.08 6.56 3.53
C TRP A 39 -13.35 7.71 2.87
N ARG A 40 -12.86 8.65 3.70
CA ARG A 40 -12.13 9.83 3.22
C ARG A 40 -10.74 9.45 2.71
N SER A 41 -10.04 8.62 3.46
CA SER A 41 -8.69 8.16 3.11
C SER A 41 -8.29 6.94 3.92
N MET A 42 -7.23 6.27 3.51
CA MET A 42 -6.48 5.32 4.29
C MET A 42 -4.99 5.63 4.21
N SER A 43 -4.26 5.32 5.29
CA SER A 43 -2.81 5.43 5.36
C SER A 43 -2.23 4.21 6.03
N PHE A 44 -1.23 3.58 5.43
CA PHE A 44 -0.55 2.42 6.00
C PHE A 44 0.94 2.46 5.76
N ARG A 45 1.66 1.79 6.67
CA ARG A 45 3.06 1.46 6.54
C ARG A 45 3.20 -0.05 6.56
N PHE A 46 3.93 -0.62 5.62
CA PHE A 46 4.18 -2.06 5.56
C PHE A 46 5.55 -2.35 4.99
N GLU A 47 6.15 -3.45 5.43
CA GLU A 47 7.44 -3.92 4.92
C GLU A 47 7.21 -5.02 3.88
N PHE A 48 7.94 -4.94 2.78
CA PHE A 48 8.01 -6.00 1.79
C PHE A 48 9.41 -6.06 1.19
N LYS A 49 10.03 -7.25 1.26
CA LYS A 49 11.37 -7.53 0.70
C LYS A 49 12.46 -6.53 1.12
N GLY A 50 12.47 -6.15 2.40
CA GLY A 50 13.46 -5.22 2.95
C GLY A 50 13.33 -3.80 2.40
N ALA A 51 12.13 -3.41 2.00
CA ALA A 51 11.75 -2.03 1.75
C ALA A 51 10.48 -1.73 2.54
N GLU A 52 10.43 -0.55 3.13
CA GLU A 52 9.30 -0.10 3.89
C GLU A 52 8.49 0.89 3.08
N TYR A 53 7.23 0.56 2.82
CA TYR A 53 6.35 1.35 1.99
C TYR A 53 5.41 2.18 2.86
N HIS A 54 5.23 3.44 2.49
CA HIS A 54 4.26 4.34 3.09
C HIS A 54 3.23 4.67 2.02
N LEU A 55 2.02 4.17 2.20
CA LEU A 55 0.92 4.33 1.27
C LEU A 55 -0.15 5.25 1.87
N TYR A 56 -0.58 6.23 1.09
CA TYR A 56 -1.77 7.02 1.33
C TYR A 56 -2.69 6.90 0.11
N VAL A 57 -3.97 6.67 0.37
CA VAL A 57 -5.01 6.63 -0.67
C VAL A 57 -6.23 7.41 -0.20
N ASN A 58 -6.78 8.23 -1.09
CA ASN A 58 -8.10 8.84 -0.90
C ASN A 58 -8.92 8.71 -2.20
N GLY A 59 -10.02 9.47 -2.30
CA GLY A 59 -10.88 9.47 -3.48
C GLY A 59 -10.33 10.22 -4.70
N GLU A 60 -9.18 10.90 -4.57
CA GLU A 60 -8.61 11.82 -5.57
C GLU A 60 -7.16 11.50 -5.93
N GLU A 61 -6.37 10.94 -5.00
CA GLU A 61 -4.96 10.66 -5.16
C GLU A 61 -4.52 9.34 -4.49
N ILE A 62 -3.45 8.77 -5.05
CA ILE A 62 -2.61 7.76 -4.43
C ILE A 62 -1.23 8.39 -4.26
N SER A 63 -0.72 8.35 -3.03
CA SER A 63 0.64 8.81 -2.70
C SER A 63 1.42 7.65 -2.09
N ILE A 64 2.62 7.39 -2.61
CA ILE A 64 3.48 6.33 -2.12
C ILE A 64 4.95 6.73 -2.15
N HIS A 65 5.68 6.36 -1.11
CA HIS A 65 7.14 6.28 -1.13
C HIS A 65 7.58 4.98 -0.46
N PHE A 66 8.86 4.68 -0.62
CA PHE A 66 9.50 3.62 0.15
C PHE A 66 10.80 4.13 0.75
N ASP A 67 11.22 3.50 1.84
CA ASP A 67 12.51 3.67 2.48
C ASP A 67 13.22 2.30 2.54
N ALA A 68 14.48 2.25 2.10
CA ALA A 68 15.30 1.04 2.13
C ALA A 68 16.79 1.40 2.30
N GLU A 69 17.57 0.52 2.93
CA GLU A 69 19.02 0.74 3.11
C GLU A 69 19.84 0.41 1.85
N ASP A 70 19.40 -0.58 1.07
CA ASP A 70 20.16 -1.20 -0.02
C ASP A 70 19.54 -1.02 -1.41
N LYS A 71 18.51 -0.17 -1.55
CA LYS A 71 17.74 0.01 -2.78
C LYS A 71 17.52 1.47 -3.10
N GLU A 72 18.05 1.93 -4.23
CA GLU A 72 17.83 3.30 -4.73
C GLU A 72 16.50 3.45 -5.46
N ARG A 73 16.03 2.38 -6.11
CA ARG A 73 14.82 2.37 -6.95
C ARG A 73 14.09 1.05 -6.88
N LEU A 74 12.76 1.10 -6.98
CA LEU A 74 11.89 -0.08 -7.01
C LEU A 74 10.77 0.11 -8.02
N GLU A 75 10.40 -0.95 -8.74
CA GLU A 75 9.20 -0.98 -9.56
C GLU A 75 7.99 -1.40 -8.70
N VAL A 76 6.89 -0.67 -8.86
CA VAL A 76 5.56 -1.00 -8.32
C VAL A 76 4.53 -0.94 -9.43
N GLU A 77 3.37 -1.55 -9.22
CA GLU A 77 2.22 -1.44 -10.13
C GLU A 77 1.08 -0.71 -9.41
N ILE A 78 0.60 0.42 -9.95
CA ILE A 78 -0.47 1.22 -9.36
C ILE A 78 -1.59 1.34 -10.38
N GLU A 79 -2.77 0.83 -10.05
CA GLU A 79 -3.96 0.79 -10.93
C GLU A 79 -3.65 0.20 -12.33
N GLY A 80 -2.72 -0.77 -12.39
CA GLY A 80 -2.29 -1.45 -13.61
C GLY A 80 -1.12 -0.78 -14.35
N GLU A 81 -0.68 0.40 -13.91
CA GLU A 81 0.46 1.11 -14.48
C GLU A 81 1.75 0.81 -13.70
N LYS A 82 2.83 0.50 -14.43
CA LYS A 82 4.15 0.29 -13.83
C LYS A 82 4.82 1.63 -13.53
N VAL A 83 5.24 1.81 -12.29
CA VAL A 83 5.88 3.04 -11.79
C VAL A 83 7.21 2.68 -11.13
N ILE A 84 8.25 3.44 -11.44
CA ILE A 84 9.53 3.37 -10.73
C ILE A 84 9.53 4.42 -9.62
N LEU A 85 9.64 3.97 -8.38
CA LEU A 85 9.84 4.82 -7.23
C LEU A 85 11.33 5.04 -7.00
N GLU A 86 11.68 6.22 -6.51
CA GLU A 86 13.01 6.55 -5.99
C GLU A 86 12.96 6.54 -4.46
N ASN A 87 14.02 6.02 -3.83
CA ASN A 87 14.10 5.86 -2.37
C ASN A 87 13.89 7.20 -1.64
N GLY A 88 13.03 7.21 -0.63
CA GLY A 88 12.65 8.38 0.16
C GLY A 88 11.84 9.45 -0.60
N ARG A 89 11.57 9.25 -1.91
CA ARG A 89 10.86 10.24 -2.74
C ARG A 89 9.37 9.91 -2.85
N LEU A 90 8.54 10.87 -2.47
CA LEU A 90 7.09 10.76 -2.63
C LEU A 90 6.69 10.79 -4.11
N HIS A 91 6.04 9.72 -4.54
CA HIS A 91 5.32 9.64 -5.81
C HIS A 91 3.84 9.89 -5.57
N LYS A 92 3.21 10.69 -6.43
CA LYS A 92 1.78 11.03 -6.37
C LYS A 92 1.11 10.79 -7.71
N MET A 93 -0.06 10.17 -7.69
CA MET A 93 -0.91 9.93 -8.86
C MET A 93 -2.33 10.39 -8.56
N LYS A 94 -3.00 10.93 -9.58
CA LYS A 94 -4.42 11.29 -9.50
C LYS A 94 -5.27 10.07 -9.88
N ARG A 95 -6.38 9.86 -9.17
CA ARG A 95 -7.39 8.82 -9.42
C ARG A 95 -8.57 9.34 -10.24
#